data_AF-I3YS91-F1
#
_entry.id   AF-I3YS91-F1
#
_cell.length_a   1.000
_cell.length_b   1.000
_cell.length_c   1.000
_cell.angle_alpha   90.00
_cell.angle_beta   90.00
_cell.angle_gamma   90.00
#
_symmetry.space_group_name_H-M   'P 1'
#
loop_
_entity.id
_entity.type
_entity.pdbx_description
1 polymer ?
#
loop_
_entity_poly.entity_id
_entity_poly.type
_entity_poly.pdbx_seq_one_letter_code
_entity_poly.pdbx_strand_id
1 'polypeptide(L)'
;MKDNKDIILEFLSKNRNQEYNQRGLKEELFPALNEDIVKDLLYQIIKYKSNLLNVFNETNLGVLFVQYTGLVDSFLLNGGFTKIETDLKIEGGILQQKESLEIENLELENANMKYQESIREKEEQIRNLNKDNLRLNNWDIRFRWFIAIITFIIGFIINFILNR
;
A
#
# COMPACT_ATOMS: atom_id res chain seq x y z
N MET A 1 -13.91 -20.35 8.83
CA MET A 1 -15.09 -20.35 9.72
C MET A 1 -16.28 -19.96 8.84
N LYS A 2 -17.39 -20.68 8.94
CA LYS A 2 -18.55 -20.44 8.08
C LYS A 2 -19.38 -19.28 8.64
N ASP A 3 -19.86 -18.39 7.79
CA ASP A 3 -20.68 -17.25 8.24
C ASP A 3 -21.99 -17.76 8.83
N ASN A 4 -22.41 -17.19 9.98
CA ASN A 4 -23.66 -17.56 10.64
C ASN A 4 -24.89 -17.38 9.74
N LYS A 5 -24.85 -16.43 8.79
CA LYS A 5 -25.89 -16.22 7.79
C LYS A 5 -26.02 -17.42 6.85
N ASP A 6 -24.90 -17.99 6.42
CA ASP A 6 -24.91 -19.19 5.58
C ASP A 6 -25.44 -20.42 6.34
N ILE A 7 -25.16 -20.51 7.64
CA ILE A 7 -25.71 -21.57 8.50
C ILE A 7 -27.24 -21.48 8.57
N ILE A 8 -27.80 -20.28 8.73
CA ILE A 8 -29.26 -20.05 8.69
C ILE A 8 -29.82 -20.49 7.33
N LEU A 9 -29.20 -20.05 6.24
CA LEU A 9 -29.65 -20.39 4.89
C LEU A 9 -29.62 -21.89 4.61
N GLU A 10 -28.58 -22.60 5.06
CA GLU A 10 -28.47 -24.05 4.93
C GLU A 10 -29.54 -24.79 5.72
N PHE A 11 -29.83 -24.33 6.93
CA PHE A 11 -30.89 -24.91 7.74
C PHE A 11 -32.26 -24.74 7.06
N LEU A 12 -32.54 -23.56 6.53
CA LEU A 12 -33.78 -23.30 5.80
C LEU A 12 -33.84 -24.13 4.49
N SER A 13 -32.72 -24.34 3.80
CA SER A 13 -32.65 -25.21 2.62
C SER A 13 -32.96 -26.68 2.93
N LYS A 14 -32.64 -27.16 4.14
CA LYS A 14 -33.01 -28.49 4.60
C LYS A 14 -34.48 -28.58 5.04
N ASN A 15 -35.07 -27.48 5.51
CA ASN A 15 -36.43 -27.41 6.05
C ASN A 15 -37.35 -26.52 5.20
N ARG A 16 -37.37 -26.75 3.88
CA ARG A 16 -37.95 -25.84 2.86
C ARG A 16 -39.42 -25.43 3.09
N ASN A 17 -40.20 -26.31 3.70
CA ASN A 17 -41.64 -26.12 3.88
C ASN A 17 -42.01 -25.53 5.25
N GLN A 18 -41.03 -25.27 6.11
CA GLN A 18 -41.27 -24.76 7.47
C GLN A 18 -40.90 -23.28 7.54
N GLU A 19 -41.73 -22.54 8.27
CA GLU A 19 -41.48 -21.16 8.64
C GLU A 19 -40.78 -21.15 10.01
N TYR A 20 -39.79 -20.29 10.15
CA TYR A 20 -39.07 -20.11 11.40
C TYR A 20 -39.06 -18.65 11.81
N ASN A 21 -39.17 -18.42 13.11
CA ASN A 21 -38.92 -17.12 13.71
C ASN A 21 -37.55 -17.07 14.38
N GLN A 22 -37.13 -15.89 14.86
CA GLN A 22 -35.82 -15.73 15.49
C GLN A 22 -35.61 -16.64 16.72
N ARG A 23 -36.69 -16.97 17.45
CA ARG A 23 -36.62 -17.84 18.63
C ARG A 23 -36.39 -19.30 18.22
N GLY A 24 -37.11 -19.79 17.22
CA GLY A 24 -36.94 -21.14 16.69
C GLY A 24 -35.56 -21.34 16.07
N LEU A 25 -35.05 -20.35 15.34
CA LEU A 25 -33.68 -20.40 14.79
C LEU A 25 -32.61 -20.35 15.89
N LYS A 26 -32.82 -19.58 16.96
CA LYS A 26 -31.93 -19.57 18.12
C LYS A 26 -31.88 -20.96 18.78
N GLU A 27 -33.05 -21.53 19.10
CA GLU A 27 -33.14 -22.82 19.79
C GLU A 27 -32.45 -23.95 18.99
N GLU A 28 -32.59 -23.95 17.66
CA GLU A 28 -32.05 -24.99 16.78
C GLU A 28 -30.57 -24.76 16.37
N LEU A 29 -30.19 -23.52 16.03
CA LEU A 29 -28.89 -23.25 15.41
C LEU A 29 -27.90 -22.55 16.34
N PHE A 30 -28.40 -21.69 17.22
CA PHE A 30 -27.56 -20.78 18.00
C PHE A 30 -28.01 -20.67 19.47
N PRO A 31 -28.00 -21.78 20.24
CA PRO A 31 -28.54 -21.78 21.59
C PRO A 31 -27.80 -20.82 22.54
N ALA A 32 -26.55 -20.48 22.22
CA ALA A 32 -25.75 -19.52 22.97
C ALA A 32 -25.98 -18.04 22.58
N LEU A 33 -26.65 -17.77 21.46
CA LEU A 33 -26.89 -16.39 20.99
C LEU A 33 -28.19 -15.82 21.57
N ASN A 34 -28.24 -14.49 21.65
CA ASN A 34 -29.46 -13.79 22.04
C ASN A 34 -30.42 -13.67 20.85
N GLU A 35 -31.73 -13.59 21.12
CA GLU A 35 -32.77 -13.53 20.07
C GLU A 35 -32.59 -12.30 19.18
N ASP A 36 -32.19 -11.17 19.77
CA ASP A 36 -31.92 -9.93 19.04
C ASP A 36 -30.76 -10.09 18.04
N ILE A 37 -29.74 -10.89 18.38
CA ILE A 37 -28.60 -11.14 17.48
C ILE A 37 -29.05 -11.99 16.29
N VAL A 38 -29.86 -13.03 16.55
CA VAL A 38 -30.42 -13.86 15.47
C VAL A 38 -31.34 -13.03 14.57
N LYS A 39 -32.14 -12.13 15.17
CA LYS A 39 -32.96 -11.18 14.42
C LYS A 39 -32.11 -10.25 13.55
N ASP A 40 -31.01 -9.71 14.09
CA ASP A 40 -30.09 -8.87 13.34
C ASP A 40 -29.46 -9.63 12.15
N LEU A 41 -29.05 -10.88 12.34
CA LEU A 41 -28.55 -11.74 11.25
C LEU A 41 -29.59 -11.90 10.13
N LEU A 42 -30.86 -12.10 10.47
CA LEU A 42 -31.94 -12.16 9.48
C LEU A 42 -32.09 -10.84 8.72
N TYR A 43 -32.07 -9.70 9.41
CA TYR A 43 -32.10 -8.40 8.74
C TYR A 43 -30.88 -8.18 7.85
N GLN A 44 -29.70 -8.62 8.24
CA GLN A 44 -28.51 -8.52 7.40
C GLN A 44 -28.69 -9.33 6.10
N ILE A 45 -29.24 -10.55 6.17
CA ILE A 45 -29.55 -11.37 4.99
C ILE A 45 -30.55 -10.63 4.09
N ILE A 46 -31.64 -10.14 4.67
CA ILE A 46 -32.71 -9.42 3.94
C ILE A 46 -32.17 -8.13 3.29
N LYS A 47 -31.37 -7.36 4.03
CA LYS A 47 -30.77 -6.10 3.57
C LYS A 47 -29.82 -6.34 2.40
N TYR A 48 -29.00 -7.39 2.50
CA TYR A 48 -28.05 -7.69 1.44
C TYR A 48 -28.73 -8.25 0.20
N LYS A 49 -29.71 -9.16 0.40
CA LYS A 49 -30.41 -9.80 -0.70
C LYS A 49 -31.81 -10.25 -0.29
N SER A 50 -32.77 -9.33 -0.44
CA SER A 50 -34.14 -9.47 0.04
C SER A 50 -34.93 -10.63 -0.57
N ASN A 51 -34.52 -11.12 -1.75
CA ASN A 51 -35.16 -12.24 -2.42
C ASN A 51 -34.63 -13.62 -1.99
N LEU A 52 -33.65 -13.69 -1.08
CA LEU A 52 -33.20 -14.98 -0.54
C LEU A 52 -34.20 -15.60 0.42
N LEU A 53 -35.01 -14.79 1.11
CA LEU A 53 -35.95 -15.27 2.13
C LEU A 53 -37.35 -14.76 1.80
N ASN A 54 -38.34 -15.63 1.96
CA ASN A 54 -39.73 -15.20 2.05
C ASN A 54 -39.94 -14.66 3.45
N VAL A 55 -40.17 -13.36 3.56
CA VAL A 55 -40.37 -12.67 4.84
C VAL A 55 -41.86 -12.42 5.01
N PHE A 56 -42.45 -12.99 6.05
CA PHE A 56 -43.82 -12.69 6.44
C PHE A 56 -43.79 -11.53 7.44
N ASN A 57 -44.71 -10.58 7.25
CA ASN A 57 -44.71 -9.29 7.95
C ASN A 57 -44.38 -9.40 9.43
N GLU A 58 -43.51 -8.51 9.90
CA GLU A 58 -43.17 -8.39 11.31
C GLU A 58 -44.44 -8.11 12.10
N THR A 59 -44.76 -8.98 13.05
CA THR A 59 -45.91 -8.73 13.94
C THR A 59 -45.67 -7.46 14.75
N ASN A 60 -46.73 -6.84 15.28
CA ASN A 60 -46.61 -5.68 16.19
C ASN A 60 -45.74 -5.95 17.45
N LEU A 61 -45.39 -7.22 17.68
CA LEU A 61 -44.53 -7.70 18.77
C LEU A 61 -43.06 -7.85 18.35
N GLY A 62 -42.69 -7.47 17.13
CA GLY A 62 -41.32 -7.54 16.63
C GLY A 62 -40.86 -8.95 16.25
N VAL A 63 -41.78 -9.87 15.99
CA VAL A 63 -41.47 -11.24 15.55
C VAL A 63 -41.40 -11.31 14.03
N LEU A 64 -40.24 -11.75 13.53
CA LEU A 64 -39.94 -11.87 12.11
C LEU A 64 -40.01 -13.35 11.71
N PHE A 65 -40.88 -13.69 10.77
CA PHE A 65 -40.98 -15.03 10.23
C PHE A 65 -40.32 -15.09 8.86
N VAL A 66 -39.45 -16.08 8.68
CA VAL A 66 -38.71 -16.30 7.44
C VAL A 66 -38.91 -17.73 6.95
N GLN A 67 -38.95 -17.87 5.62
CA GLN A 67 -39.00 -19.15 4.94
C GLN A 67 -37.99 -19.17 3.79
N TYR A 68 -37.53 -20.38 3.49
CA TYR A 68 -36.67 -20.67 2.35
C TYR A 68 -37.28 -20.19 1.02
N THR A 69 -36.41 -19.72 0.12
CA THR A 69 -36.75 -19.50 -1.30
C THR A 69 -35.85 -20.38 -2.18
N GLY A 70 -36.32 -20.71 -3.38
CA GLY A 70 -35.52 -21.48 -4.35
C GLY A 70 -34.18 -20.82 -4.75
N LEU A 71 -33.96 -19.55 -4.41
CA LEU A 71 -32.73 -18.81 -4.70
C LEU A 71 -31.60 -19.12 -3.70
N VAL A 72 -31.93 -19.63 -2.51
CA VAL A 72 -30.95 -19.93 -1.44
C VAL A 72 -29.93 -20.96 -1.92
N ASP A 73 -30.37 -22.02 -2.58
CA ASP A 73 -29.46 -23.08 -3.05
C ASP A 73 -28.45 -22.54 -4.05
N SER A 74 -28.93 -21.75 -5.02
CA SER A 74 -28.06 -21.11 -6.02
C SER A 74 -27.06 -20.15 -5.38
N PHE A 75 -27.46 -19.46 -4.31
CA PHE A 75 -26.60 -18.52 -3.59
C PHE A 75 -25.51 -19.25 -2.79
N LEU A 76 -25.89 -20.31 -2.06
CA LEU A 76 -24.95 -21.15 -1.30
C LEU A 76 -23.96 -21.88 -2.22
N LEU A 77 -24.41 -22.38 -3.38
CA LEU A 77 -23.54 -23.00 -4.39
C LEU A 77 -22.49 -22.02 -4.94
N ASN A 78 -22.83 -20.73 -4.99
CA ASN A 78 -21.90 -19.66 -5.39
C ASN A 78 -20.97 -19.21 -4.25
N GLY A 79 -20.97 -19.91 -3.11
CA GLY A 79 -20.09 -19.65 -1.96
C GLY A 79 -20.70 -18.82 -0.84
N GLY A 80 -21.95 -18.37 -0.99
CA GLY A 80 -22.71 -17.69 0.07
C GLY A 80 -22.08 -16.38 0.57
N PHE A 81 -22.46 -16.00 1.78
CA PHE A 81 -21.90 -14.85 2.50
C PHE A 81 -20.44 -15.05 2.89
N THR A 82 -20.03 -16.30 3.15
CA THR A 82 -18.64 -16.63 3.49
C THR A 82 -17.69 -16.18 2.36
N LYS A 83 -18.05 -16.45 1.10
CA LYS A 83 -17.23 -16.02 -0.04
C LYS A 83 -17.17 -14.50 -0.18
N ILE A 84 -18.30 -13.83 0.00
CA ILE A 84 -18.37 -12.36 -0.06
C ILE A 84 -17.45 -11.74 0.99
N GLU A 85 -17.48 -12.25 2.23
CA GLU A 85 -16.62 -11.74 3.30
C GLU A 85 -15.13 -12.00 3.01
N THR A 86 -14.79 -13.16 2.45
CA THR A 86 -13.41 -13.45 2.06
C THR A 86 -12.93 -12.56 0.92
N ASP A 87 -13.76 -12.37 -0.11
CA ASP A 87 -13.42 -11.57 -1.28
C ASP A 87 -13.19 -10.10 -0.86
N LEU A 88 -14.06 -9.55 0.01
CA LEU A 88 -13.88 -8.21 0.57
C LEU A 88 -12.59 -8.07 1.40
N LYS A 89 -12.23 -9.08 2.20
CA LYS A 89 -10.98 -9.06 2.96
C LYS A 89 -9.76 -9.12 2.05
N ILE A 90 -9.83 -9.92 0.99
CA ILE A 90 -8.77 -10.04 -0.01
C ILE A 90 -8.60 -8.71 -0.74
N GLU A 91 -9.69 -8.11 -1.24
CA GLU A 91 -9.64 -6.81 -1.92
C GLU A 91 -9.10 -5.70 -1.02
N GLY A 92 -9.54 -5.65 0.24
CA GLY A 92 -9.01 -4.71 1.22
C GLY A 92 -7.52 -4.89 1.49
N GLY A 93 -7.06 -6.14 1.60
CA GLY A 93 -5.64 -6.46 1.75
C GLY A 93 -4.81 -6.10 0.51
N ILE A 94 -5.34 -6.34 -0.69
CA ILE A 94 -4.68 -5.97 -1.96
C ILE A 94 -4.56 -4.45 -2.06
N LEU A 95 -5.59 -3.69 -1.68
CA LEU A 95 -5.56 -2.22 -1.68
C LEU A 95 -4.50 -1.69 -0.72
N GLN A 96 -4.44 -2.20 0.51
CA GLN A 96 -3.41 -1.81 1.48
C GLN A 96 -2.00 -2.14 0.97
N GLN A 97 -1.81 -3.31 0.38
CA GLN A 97 -0.52 -3.70 -0.18
C GLN A 97 -0.11 -2.79 -1.35
N LYS A 98 -1.07 -2.44 -2.22
CA LYS A 98 -0.84 -1.52 -3.32
C LYS A 98 -0.45 -0.13 -2.83
N GLU A 99 -1.16 0.40 -1.84
CA GLU A 99 -0.84 1.69 -1.21
C GLU A 99 0.56 1.66 -0.58
N SER A 100 0.92 0.59 0.13
CA SER A 100 2.27 0.48 0.72
C SER A 100 3.37 0.44 -0.34
N LEU A 101 3.15 -0.28 -1.44
CA LEU A 101 4.11 -0.36 -2.54
C LEU A 101 4.23 0.97 -3.28
N GLU A 102 3.14 1.72 -3.42
CA GLU A 102 3.15 3.05 -4.03
C GLU A 102 3.95 4.04 -3.19
N ILE A 103 3.77 4.02 -1.86
CA ILE A 103 4.57 4.82 -0.93
C ILE A 103 6.06 4.45 -1.02
N GLU A 104 6.38 3.15 -0.98
CA GLU A 104 7.77 2.69 -1.09
C GLU A 104 8.42 3.11 -2.42
N ASN A 105 7.68 3.06 -3.52
CA ASN A 105 8.18 3.49 -4.83
C ASN A 105 8.51 5.00 -4.85
N LEU A 106 7.64 5.83 -4.26
CA LEU A 106 7.85 7.27 -4.14
C LEU A 106 9.06 7.59 -3.25
N GLU A 107 9.27 6.84 -2.18
CA GLU A 107 10.46 6.98 -1.33
C GLU A 107 11.74 6.63 -2.09
N LEU A 108 11.71 5.55 -2.88
CA LEU A 108 12.84 5.11 -3.70
C LEU A 108 13.17 6.11 -4.82
N GLU A 109 12.15 6.68 -5.47
CA GLU A 109 12.31 7.73 -6.47
C GLU A 109 12.95 8.99 -5.86
N ASN A 110 12.46 9.42 -4.69
CA ASN A 110 13.05 10.54 -3.95
C ASN A 110 14.50 10.29 -3.53
N ALA A 111 14.82 9.07 -3.07
CA ALA A 111 16.18 8.69 -2.71
C ALA A 111 17.12 8.73 -3.92
N ASN A 112 16.65 8.24 -5.08
CA ASN A 112 17.40 8.30 -6.34
C ASN A 112 17.65 9.74 -6.80
N MET A 113 16.66 10.62 -6.71
CA MET A 113 16.84 12.04 -7.06
C MET A 113 17.92 12.71 -6.19
N LYS A 114 17.85 12.53 -4.87
CA LYS A 114 18.87 13.05 -3.94
C LYS A 114 20.27 12.49 -4.23
N TYR A 115 20.33 11.20 -4.57
CA TYR A 115 21.59 10.57 -4.92
C TYR A 115 22.18 11.16 -6.21
N GLN A 116 21.37 11.39 -7.25
CA GLN A 116 21.80 12.05 -8.48
C GLN A 116 22.27 13.49 -8.25
N GLU A 117 21.58 14.26 -7.39
CA GLU A 117 22.04 15.59 -7.00
C GLU A 117 23.43 15.54 -6.36
N SER A 118 23.66 14.59 -5.45
CA SER A 118 24.96 14.41 -4.80
C SER A 118 26.07 14.03 -5.78
N ILE A 119 25.76 13.26 -6.83
CA ILE A 119 26.71 12.95 -7.91
C ILE A 119 27.08 14.23 -8.66
N ARG A 120 26.08 15.03 -9.03
CA ARG A 120 26.31 16.28 -9.77
C ARG A 120 27.17 17.27 -9.00
N GLU A 121 26.94 17.40 -7.68
CA GLU A 121 27.78 18.23 -6.81
C GLU A 121 29.23 17.74 -6.77
N LYS A 122 29.45 16.43 -6.66
CA LYS A 122 30.80 15.84 -6.67
C LYS A 122 31.49 16.03 -8.03
N GLU A 123 30.77 15.88 -9.13
CA GLU A 123 31.32 16.16 -10.47
C GLU A 123 31.74 17.62 -10.63
N GLU A 124 30.95 18.55 -10.08
CA GLU A 124 31.31 19.96 -10.06
C GLU A 124 32.55 20.23 -9.22
N GLN A 125 32.67 19.61 -8.04
CA GLN A 125 33.87 19.69 -7.22
C GLN A 125 35.11 19.16 -7.97
N ILE A 126 35.00 17.99 -8.60
CA ILE A 126 36.09 17.41 -9.42
C ILE A 126 36.48 18.37 -10.55
N ARG A 127 35.50 18.95 -11.24
CA ARG A 127 35.74 19.91 -12.32
C ARG A 127 36.44 21.17 -11.83
N ASN A 128 36.07 21.68 -10.66
CA ASN A 128 36.71 22.86 -10.07
C ASN A 128 38.14 22.55 -9.62
N LEU A 129 38.35 21.42 -8.94
CA LEU A 129 39.69 20.93 -8.57
C LEU A 129 40.59 20.74 -9.80
N ASN A 130 40.05 20.20 -10.90
CA ASN A 130 40.79 20.06 -12.15
C ASN A 130 41.17 21.42 -12.76
N LYS A 131 40.26 22.41 -12.73
CA LYS A 131 40.57 23.79 -13.18
C LYS A 131 41.66 24.43 -12.33
N ASP A 132 41.59 24.26 -11.01
CA ASP A 132 42.57 24.84 -10.09
C ASP A 132 43.93 24.16 -10.23
N ASN A 133 43.98 22.83 -10.39
CA ASN A 133 45.21 22.11 -10.70
C ASN A 133 45.83 22.58 -12.02
N LEU A 134 45.04 22.80 -13.07
CA LEU A 134 45.53 23.35 -14.34
C LEU A 134 46.08 24.77 -14.17
N ARG A 135 45.42 25.62 -13.36
CA ARG A 135 45.88 26.98 -13.05
C ARG A 135 47.20 26.97 -12.28
N LEU A 136 47.32 26.13 -11.25
CA LEU A 136 48.53 25.98 -10.45
C LEU A 136 49.70 25.48 -11.30
N ASN A 137 49.46 24.50 -12.17
CA ASN A 137 50.50 24.00 -13.08
C ASN A 137 50.96 25.08 -14.06
N ASN A 138 50.02 25.84 -14.65
CA ASN A 138 50.37 26.98 -15.51
C ASN A 138 51.14 28.07 -14.75
N TRP A 139 50.82 28.28 -13.47
CA TRP A 139 51.53 29.22 -12.62
C TRP A 139 52.95 28.75 -12.30
N ASP A 140 53.15 27.47 -11.98
CA ASP A 140 54.49 26.89 -11.75
C ASP A 140 55.38 27.05 -13.00
N ILE A 141 54.85 26.78 -14.19
CA ILE A 141 55.57 26.98 -15.45
C ILE A 141 56.01 28.46 -15.60
N ARG A 142 55.10 29.41 -15.38
CA ARG A 142 55.41 30.85 -15.47
C ARG A 142 56.44 31.27 -14.42
N PHE A 143 56.33 30.76 -13.19
CA PHE A 143 57.24 31.05 -12.10
C PHE A 143 58.67 30.57 -12.38
N ARG A 144 58.83 29.37 -12.94
CA ARG A 144 60.14 28.85 -13.37
C ARG A 144 60.79 29.73 -14.44
N TRP A 145 60.03 30.18 -15.43
CA TRP A 145 60.53 31.12 -16.44
C TRP A 145 60.95 32.46 -15.85
N PHE A 146 60.19 32.97 -14.89
CA PHE A 146 60.52 34.22 -14.19
C PHE A 146 61.86 34.11 -13.44
N ILE A 147 62.08 33.00 -12.71
CA ILE A 147 63.36 32.73 -12.03
C ILE A 147 64.50 32.69 -13.04
N ALA A 148 64.34 31.97 -14.16
CA ALA A 148 65.38 31.83 -15.18
C ALA A 148 65.78 33.19 -15.80
N ILE A 149 64.83 34.08 -16.02
CA ILE A 149 65.09 35.44 -16.53
C ILE A 149 65.86 36.27 -15.49
N ILE A 150 65.44 36.24 -14.22
CA ILE A 150 66.11 37.00 -13.16
C ILE A 150 67.54 36.53 -12.96
N THR A 151 67.78 35.21 -12.91
CA THR A 151 69.13 34.67 -12.73
C THR A 151 70.03 35.00 -13.91
N PHE A 152 69.50 35.00 -15.14
CA PHE A 152 70.21 35.44 -16.33
C PHE A 152 70.63 36.93 -16.24
N ILE A 153 69.71 37.82 -15.84
CA ILE A 153 70.00 39.25 -15.69
C ILE A 153 71.06 39.49 -14.60
N ILE A 154 70.93 38.84 -13.44
CA ILE A 154 71.91 38.97 -12.34
C ILE A 154 73.30 38.49 -12.81
N GLY A 155 73.38 37.34 -13.48
CA GLY A 155 74.63 36.83 -14.03
C GLY A 155 75.29 37.79 -15.02
N PHE A 156 74.47 38.43 -15.87
CA PHE A 156 74.94 39.45 -16.81
C PHE A 156 75.52 40.67 -16.07
N ILE A 157 74.85 41.17 -15.03
CA ILE A 157 75.32 42.30 -14.23
C ILE A 157 76.64 41.97 -13.52
N ILE A 158 76.76 40.79 -12.92
CA ILE A 158 77.99 40.35 -12.23
C ILE A 158 79.16 40.28 -13.24
N ASN A 159 78.95 39.67 -14.41
CA ASN A 159 79.97 39.57 -15.45
C ASN A 159 80.41 40.95 -15.96
N PHE A 160 79.46 41.87 -16.14
CA PHE A 160 79.75 43.25 -16.56
C PHE A 160 80.60 44.01 -15.53
N ILE A 161 80.35 43.80 -14.23
CA ILE A 161 81.13 44.42 -13.16
C ILE A 161 82.54 43.83 -13.06
N LEU A 162 82.71 42.52 -13.26
CA LEU A 162 84.01 41.85 -13.16
C LEU A 162 84.95 42.10 -14.36
N ASN A 163 84.39 42.35 -15.54
CA ASN A 163 85.17 42.62 -16.77
C ASN A 163 85.43 44.12 -17.01
N ARG A 164 85.18 44.97 -16.01
CA ARG A 164 85.49 46.40 -16.02
C ARG A 164 86.62 46.69 -15.03
#